data_AF-A0AAN4YR89-F1
#
_entry.id   AF-A0AAN4YR89-F1
#
_cell.length_a   1.000
_cell.length_b   1.000
_cell.length_c   1.000
_cell.angle_alpha   90.00
_cell.angle_beta   90.00
_cell.angle_gamma   90.00
#
_symmetry.space_group_name_H-M   'P 1'
#
loop_
_entity.id
_entity.type
_entity.pdbx_description
1 polymer ?
#
loop_
_entity_poly.entity_id
_entity_poly.type
_entity_poly.pdbx_seq_one_letter_code
_entity_poly.pdbx_strand_id
1 'polypeptide(L)'
;MGLGRGTSRSTHYYIKTDVPRSASDAYCKTKLEIITRPNNFNNTTGNCNHGESALDWYAMPSNSMRRPNSDLTLVALVRYETVVTVRSEEKGQKILDAHPMLKHPTVQAVKSNPPFDYVLHTASPFHYNVSDPVKDFLDPAIKGTTGILKAIKAYAPTVKRVVVTSSFAAIVNVKEHPKVYSEENWNPVTWEEAMDPSQTYRASKEKPNFDIATINPPLVLGPVVPYLNSLDAVNTSNSRISNLVRGNNKDGLLPTGTFLWVDVHDVALAHVRAIEVSEAGGQRFFLVSGPYANKDLADIIRDAYPQLEEKLPPKDSASDMPANVYGYNNKKSIEVLGIQYRSLKESVVDTVKSLLQVGA
;
A
#
# COMPACT_ATOMS: atom_id res chain seq x y z
N MET A 1 33.64 23.70 -52.66
CA MET A 1 33.31 24.89 -51.76
C MET A 1 31.81 25.16 -51.76
N GLY A 2 31.06 24.19 -51.19
CA GLY A 2 29.88 23.76 -50.43
C GLY A 2 28.96 24.93 -50.05
N LEU A 3 27.86 25.11 -50.81
CA LEU A 3 26.65 25.87 -50.42
C LEU A 3 25.46 24.90 -50.28
N GLY A 4 25.10 24.51 -49.00
CA GLY A 4 23.74 24.00 -48.68
C GLY A 4 23.21 24.66 -47.40
N ARG A 5 22.30 25.67 -47.49
CA ARG A 5 20.97 26.08 -47.02
C ARG A 5 20.29 24.98 -46.20
N GLY A 6 19.99 25.26 -44.86
CA GLY A 6 18.61 25.29 -44.30
C GLY A 6 18.54 24.46 -43.01
N THR A 7 18.60 25.13 -41.82
CA THR A 7 17.82 25.11 -40.56
C THR A 7 16.73 24.05 -40.59
N SER A 8 16.98 22.90 -39.85
CA SER A 8 15.80 22.13 -39.37
C SER A 8 15.96 21.82 -37.89
N ARG A 9 15.39 22.71 -37.01
CA ARG A 9 14.39 22.69 -35.91
C ARG A 9 13.53 21.43 -35.96
N SER A 10 13.91 20.39 -35.23
CA SER A 10 12.88 19.34 -34.94
C SER A 10 12.05 19.71 -33.71
N THR A 11 10.90 20.39 -33.98
CA THR A 11 9.44 20.36 -33.72
C THR A 11 9.00 18.99 -33.22
N HIS A 12 8.95 18.74 -31.87
CA HIS A 12 8.07 17.60 -31.45
C HIS A 12 6.87 18.14 -30.68
N TYR A 13 5.67 18.22 -31.33
CA TYR A 13 4.21 18.11 -31.39
C TYR A 13 3.60 18.11 -29.99
N TYR A 14 3.16 19.32 -29.50
CA TYR A 14 2.13 19.67 -28.49
C TYR A 14 0.73 19.28 -28.97
N ILE A 15 0.27 18.10 -28.50
CA ILE A 15 -1.20 17.98 -28.70
C ILE A 15 -1.91 18.44 -27.43
N LYS A 16 -2.38 19.75 -27.40
CA LYS A 16 -3.54 20.49 -26.87
C LYS A 16 -4.78 19.60 -26.75
N THR A 17 -4.97 18.95 -25.53
CA THR A 17 -6.37 18.49 -25.34
C THR A 17 -7.10 19.44 -24.39
N ASP A 18 -7.75 20.58 -24.89
CA ASP A 18 -8.95 21.32 -24.42
C ASP A 18 -9.82 20.46 -23.49
N VAL A 19 -9.43 20.29 -22.20
CA VAL A 19 -10.37 19.86 -21.14
C VAL A 19 -10.85 21.11 -20.39
N PRO A 20 -12.17 21.56 -20.47
CA PRO A 20 -12.69 22.77 -19.83
C PRO A 20 -12.18 22.92 -18.39
N ARG A 21 -11.32 23.99 -18.16
CA ARG A 21 -10.96 24.83 -17.00
C ARG A 21 -12.20 25.22 -16.18
N SER A 22 -12.81 24.18 -15.47
CA SER A 22 -13.46 24.63 -14.21
C SER A 22 -13.73 23.42 -13.31
N ALA A 23 -12.64 22.95 -12.56
CA ALA A 23 -12.92 22.55 -11.16
C ALA A 23 -11.59 22.46 -10.39
N SER A 24 -10.73 23.53 -10.42
CA SER A 24 -9.68 24.01 -9.50
C SER A 24 -10.27 24.30 -8.11
N ASP A 25 -10.42 23.14 -7.27
CA ASP A 25 -10.23 23.40 -5.83
C ASP A 25 -10.80 22.22 -5.03
N ALA A 26 -9.91 21.12 -4.73
CA ALA A 26 -10.03 20.57 -3.35
C ALA A 26 -9.70 19.07 -3.38
N TYR A 27 -8.31 18.64 -3.09
CA TYR A 27 -8.27 17.68 -1.94
C TYR A 27 -7.32 16.52 -2.28
N CYS A 28 -5.94 16.57 -1.81
CA CYS A 28 -4.85 16.10 -0.94
C CYS A 28 -5.03 14.62 -0.59
N LYS A 29 -4.34 13.55 -1.35
CA LYS A 29 -3.47 12.53 -0.68
C LYS A 29 -3.46 11.24 -1.53
N THR A 30 -2.38 10.85 -2.48
CA THR A 30 -1.26 10.16 -3.13
C THR A 30 -1.81 8.91 -3.82
N LYS A 31 -1.85 8.87 -5.23
CA LYS A 31 -2.07 7.81 -6.23
C LYS A 31 -0.74 7.17 -6.65
N LEU A 32 -0.23 5.88 -6.10
CA LEU A 32 0.98 5.21 -6.61
C LEU A 32 0.61 3.94 -7.39
N GLU A 33 0.90 3.91 -8.71
CA GLU A 33 0.80 2.71 -9.59
C GLU A 33 2.20 2.18 -9.92
N ILE A 34 2.50 0.92 -9.44
CA ILE A 34 3.81 0.31 -9.83
C ILE A 34 3.60 -0.58 -11.06
N ILE A 35 4.32 -0.16 -12.16
CA ILE A 35 4.19 -0.94 -13.41
C ILE A 35 5.56 -1.54 -13.78
N THR A 36 5.56 -2.89 -13.85
CA THR A 36 6.92 -3.46 -13.95
C THR A 36 7.02 -4.34 -15.19
N ARG A 37 8.44 -4.58 -15.80
CA ARG A 37 8.84 -5.65 -16.73
C ARG A 37 10.13 -6.32 -16.27
N PRO A 38 10.42 -7.68 -16.75
CA PRO A 38 11.62 -8.40 -16.28
C PRO A 38 12.92 -7.72 -16.75
N ASN A 39 13.99 -7.47 -15.77
CA ASN A 39 15.27 -6.81 -16.07
C ASN A 39 16.24 -7.78 -16.75
N ASN A 40 16.92 -7.43 -17.96
CA ASN A 40 18.03 -8.18 -18.62
C ASN A 40 19.39 -7.67 -18.16
N PHE A 41 19.74 -7.42 -16.81
CA PHE A 41 21.13 -7.04 -16.50
C PHE A 41 21.61 -7.82 -15.28
N ASN A 42 22.78 -8.73 -15.33
CA ASN A 42 23.98 -9.24 -14.65
C ASN A 42 24.47 -8.27 -13.56
N ASN A 43 24.00 -8.58 -12.23
CA ASN A 43 24.56 -8.44 -10.87
C ASN A 43 25.53 -7.25 -10.77
N THR A 44 25.08 -6.14 -9.99
CA THR A 44 26.07 -5.34 -9.22
C THR A 44 25.32 -4.44 -8.23
N THR A 45 25.39 -4.72 -6.79
CA THR A 45 25.44 -4.11 -5.45
C THR A 45 25.46 -2.58 -5.54
N GLY A 46 24.29 -1.90 -4.99
CA GLY A 46 24.56 -0.53 -4.49
C GLY A 46 23.24 0.18 -4.15
N ASN A 47 23.08 0.61 -2.75
CA ASN A 47 22.81 1.64 -1.72
C ASN A 47 21.87 2.73 -2.24
N CYS A 48 20.69 2.88 -1.40
CA CYS A 48 19.95 3.83 -0.57
C CYS A 48 19.13 4.79 -1.45
N ASN A 49 17.76 5.01 -0.95
CA ASN A 49 16.64 5.64 -0.23
C ASN A 49 15.98 6.74 -1.07
N HIS A 50 14.62 6.65 -1.39
CA HIS A 50 13.37 7.21 -0.85
C HIS A 50 12.42 7.61 -1.99
N GLY A 51 11.01 7.03 -2.00
CA GLY A 51 9.66 7.61 -2.08
C GLY A 51 8.60 6.54 -1.79
N GLU A 52 7.62 6.23 -0.61
CA GLU A 52 7.95 4.85 -0.15
C GLU A 52 6.73 4.20 0.51
N SER A 53 5.13 4.57 0.17
CA SER A 53 4.52 3.59 1.12
C SER A 53 4.11 2.31 0.39
N ALA A 54 3.83 2.21 -0.91
CA ALA A 54 3.71 0.89 -1.60
C ALA A 54 4.98 0.55 -2.38
N LEU A 55 5.63 1.67 -2.95
CA LEU A 55 6.92 1.52 -3.67
C LEU A 55 8.05 1.26 -2.68
N ASP A 56 8.04 1.80 -1.45
CA ASP A 56 9.07 1.54 -0.42
C ASP A 56 8.88 0.15 0.19
N TRP A 57 7.51 -0.37 0.11
CA TRP A 57 7.35 -1.81 0.45
C TRP A 57 8.19 -2.69 -0.49
N TYR A 58 8.43 -2.12 -1.70
CA TYR A 58 9.00 -3.00 -2.74
C TYR A 58 10.49 -2.70 -2.93
N ALA A 59 11.16 -1.68 -2.16
CA ALA A 59 12.54 -1.23 -2.44
C ALA A 59 13.34 -1.19 -1.14
N MET A 60 13.15 -2.12 0.00
CA MET A 60 13.89 -1.96 1.27
C MET A 60 15.17 -2.79 1.24
N PRO A 61 16.40 -2.08 1.70
CA PRO A 61 17.71 -2.75 1.72
C PRO A 61 17.72 -3.92 2.72
N SER A 62 18.37 -5.09 2.37
CA SER A 62 18.75 -6.43 2.86
C SER A 62 19.32 -6.38 4.27
N ASN A 63 19.55 -5.12 4.95
CA ASN A 63 20.40 -5.24 6.16
C ASN A 63 19.51 -5.29 7.41
N SER A 64 18.15 -5.55 7.33
CA SER A 64 17.33 -5.73 8.54
C SER A 64 16.76 -7.14 8.60
N MET A 65 17.47 -8.22 7.95
CA MET A 65 16.75 -9.51 7.85
C MET A 65 17.71 -10.66 8.20
N ARG A 66 18.02 -10.93 9.52
CA ARG A 66 18.88 -12.06 9.96
C ARG A 66 18.12 -13.37 9.88
N ARG A 67 17.46 -13.80 8.72
CA ARG A 67 17.18 -15.25 8.61
C ARG A 67 17.69 -15.79 7.28
N PRO A 68 18.35 -16.97 7.24
CA PRO A 68 19.06 -17.70 6.16
C PRO A 68 18.12 -18.16 5.05
N ASN A 69 16.86 -17.29 4.89
CA ASN A 69 16.02 -17.37 3.68
C ASN A 69 15.38 -16.01 3.38
N SER A 70 15.96 -14.87 3.86
CA SER A 70 15.55 -13.47 4.04
C SER A 70 16.14 -12.61 2.90
N ASP A 71 16.39 -13.25 1.74
CA ASP A 71 16.89 -12.49 0.57
C ASP A 71 15.72 -12.06 -0.31
N LEU A 72 14.50 -11.71 0.24
CA LEU A 72 13.44 -11.54 -0.79
C LEU A 72 12.61 -10.31 -0.45
N THR A 73 13.17 -9.12 0.08
CA THR A 73 12.24 -7.97 0.20
C THR A 73 12.82 -6.76 -0.53
N LEU A 74 13.87 -7.11 -1.46
CA LEU A 74 14.27 -6.23 -2.57
C LEU A 74 13.68 -6.73 -3.88
N VAL A 75 12.46 -7.37 -3.94
CA VAL A 75 12.15 -8.38 -4.99
C VAL A 75 11.45 -7.67 -6.16
N ALA A 76 10.86 -6.37 -5.99
CA ALA A 76 10.26 -5.90 -7.26
C ALA A 76 11.25 -4.97 -7.99
N LEU A 77 12.17 -4.32 -7.23
CA LEU A 77 13.03 -3.33 -7.91
C LEU A 77 14.32 -4.00 -8.40
N VAL A 78 14.53 -5.20 -7.89
CA VAL A 78 15.78 -5.84 -8.32
C VAL A 78 15.48 -6.78 -9.50
N ARG A 79 14.19 -7.19 -9.65
CA ARG A 79 13.93 -8.21 -10.69
C ARG A 79 13.11 -7.61 -11.83
N TYR A 80 12.53 -6.41 -11.51
CA TYR A 80 11.66 -5.84 -12.54
C TYR A 80 12.08 -4.39 -12.81
N GLU A 81 12.02 -4.15 -14.09
CA GLU A 81 12.01 -2.70 -14.37
C GLU A 81 10.67 -2.06 -13.96
N THR A 82 10.86 -0.99 -13.12
CA THR A 82 9.61 -0.50 -12.47
C THR A 82 9.42 0.98 -12.79
N VAL A 83 8.15 1.25 -13.21
CA VAL A 83 7.75 2.65 -13.37
C VAL A 83 6.66 2.99 -12.34
N VAL A 84 6.87 4.17 -11.78
CA VAL A 84 5.87 4.56 -10.76
C VAL A 84 5.15 5.82 -11.24
N THR A 85 3.86 5.84 -10.92
CA THR A 85 3.11 7.06 -11.24
C THR A 85 2.97 7.93 -9.99
N VAL A 86 3.33 9.28 -10.28
CA VAL A 86 3.23 10.20 -9.12
C VAL A 86 2.36 11.39 -9.54
N ARG A 87 1.93 12.21 -8.61
CA ARG A 87 0.94 13.27 -8.90
C ARG A 87 1.64 14.60 -9.15
N SER A 88 3.02 14.52 -8.78
CA SER A 88 3.76 15.76 -9.11
C SER A 88 5.23 15.44 -9.41
N GLU A 89 5.75 16.30 -10.15
CA GLU A 89 7.18 16.12 -10.50
C GLU A 89 8.06 16.14 -9.24
N GLU A 90 7.70 17.06 -8.37
CA GLU A 90 8.46 17.13 -7.11
C GLU A 90 8.46 15.80 -6.35
N LYS A 91 7.35 15.21 -6.31
CA LYS A 91 7.26 13.90 -5.64
C LYS A 91 8.01 12.82 -6.42
N GLY A 92 7.84 12.89 -7.71
CA GLY A 92 8.58 11.92 -8.55
C GLY A 92 10.09 12.01 -8.32
N GLN A 93 10.57 13.20 -8.20
CA GLN A 93 12.01 13.38 -7.99
C GLN A 93 12.44 12.87 -6.61
N LYS A 94 11.65 13.09 -5.71
CA LYS A 94 12.00 12.57 -4.35
C LYS A 94 12.09 11.05 -4.35
N ILE A 95 11.19 10.41 -5.02
CA ILE A 95 11.21 8.93 -5.07
C ILE A 95 12.46 8.47 -5.85
N LEU A 96 12.75 9.20 -6.86
CA LEU A 96 13.95 8.80 -7.65
C LEU A 96 15.22 8.99 -6.82
N ASP A 97 15.17 10.10 -6.06
CA ASP A 97 16.37 10.30 -5.22
C ASP A 97 16.52 9.17 -4.19
N ALA A 98 15.37 8.67 -3.83
CA ALA A 98 15.44 7.66 -2.76
C ALA A 98 15.65 6.25 -3.33
N HIS A 99 15.30 6.15 -4.63
CA HIS A 99 15.43 4.83 -5.28
C HIS A 99 16.00 5.02 -6.69
N PRO A 100 17.27 5.14 -6.74
CA PRO A 100 17.90 5.53 -8.01
C PRO A 100 17.74 4.43 -9.08
N MET A 101 17.28 3.23 -8.59
CA MET A 101 17.12 2.11 -9.55
C MET A 101 15.79 2.23 -10.29
N LEU A 102 14.92 3.24 -9.97
CA LEU A 102 13.60 3.38 -10.62
C LEU A 102 13.75 4.21 -11.89
N LYS A 103 12.98 3.79 -12.92
CA LYS A 103 12.94 4.63 -14.14
C LYS A 103 11.98 5.81 -13.95
N HIS A 104 12.23 6.92 -14.68
CA HIS A 104 11.60 8.25 -14.54
C HIS A 104 10.09 8.13 -14.26
N PRO A 105 9.66 8.48 -13.04
CA PRO A 105 8.23 8.54 -12.73
C PRO A 105 7.45 9.34 -13.78
N THR A 106 6.31 8.70 -14.20
CA THR A 106 5.54 9.39 -15.27
C THR A 106 4.12 9.69 -14.74
N VAL A 107 3.53 10.78 -15.41
CA VAL A 107 2.14 11.17 -15.05
C VAL A 107 1.16 10.44 -15.97
N GLN A 108 1.67 9.75 -17.06
CA GLN A 108 0.77 9.00 -17.95
C GLN A 108 0.74 7.51 -17.57
N ALA A 109 -0.51 7.12 -17.15
CA ALA A 109 -0.72 5.74 -16.63
C ALA A 109 -0.95 4.77 -17.78
N VAL A 110 0.19 3.88 -18.23
CA VAL A 110 -0.08 2.57 -18.86
C VAL A 110 0.33 2.64 -20.34
N LYS A 111 0.72 3.98 -20.87
CA LYS A 111 1.32 3.99 -22.22
C LYS A 111 2.86 4.04 -22.11
N SER A 112 3.38 2.86 -22.54
CA SER A 112 4.86 2.86 -22.40
C SER A 112 5.48 2.10 -23.57
N ASN A 113 6.78 2.60 -23.94
CA ASN A 113 7.65 1.84 -24.87
C ASN A 113 9.04 1.64 -24.24
N PRO A 114 9.21 0.37 -23.94
CA PRO A 114 8.47 -0.85 -24.25
C PRO A 114 7.25 -1.03 -23.32
N PRO A 115 6.21 -1.92 -23.85
CA PRO A 115 4.96 -2.06 -23.10
C PRO A 115 5.17 -2.77 -21.76
N PHE A 116 4.25 -2.55 -20.83
CA PHE A 116 4.35 -3.16 -19.48
C PHE A 116 3.78 -4.58 -19.50
N ASP A 117 4.35 -5.40 -18.53
CA ASP A 117 3.85 -6.79 -18.45
C ASP A 117 2.87 -6.93 -17.28
N TYR A 118 3.09 -6.08 -16.27
CA TYR A 118 2.28 -6.22 -15.05
C TYR A 118 1.92 -4.83 -14.53
N VAL A 119 0.71 -4.85 -13.87
CA VAL A 119 0.32 -3.58 -13.22
C VAL A 119 -0.06 -3.88 -11.76
N LEU A 120 0.62 -3.14 -10.84
CA LEU A 120 0.20 -3.17 -9.43
C LEU A 120 -0.54 -1.86 -9.10
N HIS A 121 -1.82 -2.08 -8.96
CA HIS A 121 -2.63 -0.89 -8.62
C HIS A 121 -2.84 -0.78 -7.10
N THR A 122 -2.12 0.11 -6.45
CA THR A 122 -2.17 0.21 -4.97
C THR A 122 -2.75 1.56 -4.56
N ALA A 123 -3.16 2.29 -5.56
CA ALA A 123 -3.64 3.65 -5.25
C ALA A 123 -5.15 3.59 -4.93
N SER A 124 -5.47 4.02 -3.73
CA SER A 124 -6.89 4.21 -3.39
C SER A 124 -7.03 5.31 -2.33
N PRO A 125 -8.13 6.14 -2.51
CA PRO A 125 -8.32 7.14 -1.45
C PRO A 125 -8.51 6.49 -0.07
N PHE A 126 -7.68 6.95 0.93
CA PHE A 126 -7.96 6.47 2.31
C PHE A 126 -7.78 7.62 3.29
N HIS A 127 -8.90 8.10 3.81
CA HIS A 127 -8.87 9.04 4.95
C HIS A 127 -10.22 9.03 5.67
N TYR A 128 -10.13 9.58 6.95
CA TYR A 128 -11.35 9.48 7.80
C TYR A 128 -12.18 10.75 7.67
N ASN A 129 -11.70 11.69 6.90
CA ASN A 129 -12.46 12.95 6.80
C ASN A 129 -13.39 12.95 5.57
N VAL A 130 -14.58 12.28 5.80
CA VAL A 130 -15.49 12.17 4.63
C VAL A 130 -16.74 13.01 4.92
N SER A 131 -16.85 14.16 4.27
CA SER A 131 -18.08 14.98 4.40
C SER A 131 -19.17 14.50 3.44
N ASP A 132 -18.71 14.18 2.22
CA ASP A 132 -19.64 13.56 1.25
C ASP A 132 -19.10 12.18 0.80
N PRO A 133 -19.75 11.12 1.22
CA PRO A 133 -19.28 9.75 1.02
C PRO A 133 -19.16 9.39 -0.46
N VAL A 134 -20.05 9.96 -1.29
CA VAL A 134 -19.99 9.60 -2.72
C VAL A 134 -18.86 10.41 -3.40
N LYS A 135 -18.86 11.67 -3.20
CA LYS A 135 -17.89 12.52 -3.92
C LYS A 135 -16.48 12.38 -3.34
N ASP A 136 -16.45 12.14 -2.07
CA ASP A 136 -15.11 12.21 -1.42
C ASP A 136 -14.46 10.84 -1.35
N PHE A 137 -15.34 9.74 -1.64
CA PHE A 137 -14.67 8.43 -1.36
C PHE A 137 -15.14 7.40 -2.39
N LEU A 138 -16.49 7.21 -2.50
CA LEU A 138 -16.97 6.07 -3.31
C LEU A 138 -16.67 6.31 -4.79
N ASP A 139 -16.94 7.47 -5.28
CA ASP A 139 -16.70 7.71 -6.72
C ASP A 139 -15.21 7.67 -7.06
N PRO A 140 -14.38 8.33 -6.30
CA PRO A 140 -12.95 8.30 -6.65
C PRO A 140 -12.39 6.87 -6.59
N ALA A 141 -12.85 6.12 -5.60
CA ALA A 141 -12.33 4.74 -5.51
C ALA A 141 -12.78 3.89 -6.70
N ILE A 142 -14.09 4.08 -7.09
CA ILE A 142 -14.62 3.22 -8.18
C ILE A 142 -14.05 3.71 -9.51
N LYS A 143 -14.06 4.95 -9.65
CA LYS A 143 -13.57 5.47 -10.95
C LYS A 143 -12.06 5.29 -11.08
N GLY A 144 -11.35 5.47 -9.95
CA GLY A 144 -9.89 5.23 -10.01
C GLY A 144 -9.54 3.80 -10.45
N THR A 145 -10.25 2.84 -9.91
CA THR A 145 -9.91 1.44 -10.22
C THR A 145 -10.41 1.06 -11.62
N THR A 146 -11.69 1.48 -11.93
CA THR A 146 -12.22 1.05 -13.25
C THR A 146 -11.51 1.83 -14.37
N GLY A 147 -11.12 3.07 -14.02
CA GLY A 147 -10.38 3.88 -15.02
C GLY A 147 -9.06 3.21 -15.44
N ILE A 148 -8.29 2.82 -14.48
CA ILE A 148 -7.00 2.20 -14.85
C ILE A 148 -7.24 0.88 -15.59
N LEU A 149 -8.22 0.14 -15.22
CA LEU A 149 -8.45 -1.14 -15.93
C LEU A 149 -8.89 -0.86 -17.37
N LYS A 150 -9.78 0.16 -17.50
CA LYS A 150 -10.19 0.49 -18.87
C LYS A 150 -8.99 1.00 -19.68
N ALA A 151 -8.15 1.78 -19.07
CA ALA A 151 -6.94 2.28 -19.75
C ALA A 151 -6.01 1.13 -20.16
N ILE A 152 -5.83 0.24 -19.27
CA ILE A 152 -4.95 -0.91 -19.60
C ILE A 152 -5.53 -1.68 -20.79
N LYS A 153 -6.82 -1.83 -20.71
CA LYS A 153 -7.45 -2.57 -21.83
C LYS A 153 -7.26 -1.82 -23.16
N ALA A 154 -7.32 -0.55 -23.08
CA ALA A 154 -7.29 0.24 -24.34
C ALA A 154 -5.85 0.45 -24.80
N TYR A 155 -4.95 0.59 -23.86
CA TYR A 155 -3.66 1.13 -24.34
C TYR A 155 -2.51 0.19 -23.97
N ALA A 156 -2.80 -0.88 -23.28
CA ALA A 156 -1.69 -1.78 -22.89
C ALA A 156 -2.20 -3.23 -22.93
N PRO A 157 -2.59 -3.67 -24.13
CA PRO A 157 -3.22 -4.99 -24.23
C PRO A 157 -2.23 -6.12 -23.93
N THR A 158 -0.94 -5.79 -23.82
CA THR A 158 0.06 -6.86 -23.60
C THR A 158 0.24 -7.13 -22.11
N VAL A 159 -0.45 -6.31 -21.28
CA VAL A 159 -0.33 -6.56 -19.83
C VAL A 159 -0.89 -7.95 -19.51
N LYS A 160 -0.11 -8.64 -18.71
CA LYS A 160 -0.48 -10.06 -18.43
C LYS A 160 -1.28 -10.16 -17.14
N ARG A 161 -1.02 -9.29 -16.18
CA ARG A 161 -1.73 -9.38 -14.89
C ARG A 161 -1.78 -7.98 -14.25
N VAL A 162 -3.04 -7.84 -13.66
CA VAL A 162 -3.19 -6.64 -12.81
C VAL A 162 -3.46 -7.08 -11.37
N VAL A 163 -2.63 -6.54 -10.45
CA VAL A 163 -2.87 -6.84 -9.02
C VAL A 163 -3.35 -5.55 -8.35
N VAL A 164 -4.47 -5.75 -7.63
CA VAL A 164 -5.08 -4.56 -7.01
C VAL A 164 -5.01 -4.71 -5.48
N THR A 165 -4.55 -3.61 -4.88
CA THR A 165 -4.64 -3.61 -3.41
C THR A 165 -6.10 -3.29 -3.01
N SER A 166 -6.71 -4.34 -2.42
CA SER A 166 -8.03 -4.15 -1.79
C SER A 166 -7.91 -4.05 -0.28
N SER A 167 -8.96 -4.60 0.47
CA SER A 167 -8.85 -4.45 1.94
C SER A 167 -9.74 -5.48 2.64
N PHE A 168 -9.34 -5.69 3.91
CA PHE A 168 -10.27 -6.47 4.77
C PHE A 168 -11.63 -5.76 4.85
N ALA A 169 -11.65 -4.55 4.56
CA ALA A 169 -12.93 -3.79 4.52
C ALA A 169 -13.88 -4.37 3.46
N ALA A 170 -13.30 -4.95 2.44
CA ALA A 170 -14.15 -5.59 1.42
C ALA A 170 -14.62 -6.97 1.88
N ILE A 171 -14.12 -7.38 3.11
CA ILE A 171 -14.43 -8.76 3.56
C ILE A 171 -15.27 -8.69 4.84
N VAL A 172 -15.11 -7.72 5.64
CA VAL A 172 -15.59 -7.76 7.03
C VAL A 172 -17.09 -7.39 7.02
N ASN A 173 -17.83 -8.10 7.85
CA ASN A 173 -19.22 -7.76 8.22
C ASN A 173 -19.31 -7.28 9.67
N VAL A 174 -19.47 -5.97 9.78
CA VAL A 174 -19.35 -5.37 11.14
C VAL A 174 -20.63 -5.68 11.93
N LYS A 175 -21.73 -6.01 11.24
CA LYS A 175 -23.00 -6.26 11.97
C LYS A 175 -23.09 -7.71 12.43
N GLU A 176 -22.54 -8.50 11.58
CA GLU A 176 -22.65 -9.93 11.93
C GLU A 176 -21.43 -10.68 11.38
N HIS A 177 -20.33 -10.62 12.37
CA HIS A 177 -19.12 -11.28 11.84
C HIS A 177 -19.21 -12.80 11.99
N PRO A 178 -18.70 -13.60 10.98
CA PRO A 178 -18.59 -15.06 11.14
C PRO A 178 -17.54 -15.44 12.19
N LYS A 179 -17.57 -16.79 12.50
CA LYS A 179 -16.52 -17.24 13.46
C LYS A 179 -15.12 -17.12 12.83
N VAL A 180 -15.08 -17.34 11.47
CA VAL A 180 -13.76 -17.27 10.80
C VAL A 180 -13.94 -16.52 9.47
N TYR A 181 -13.11 -15.48 9.31
CA TYR A 181 -13.08 -14.80 7.99
C TYR A 181 -12.10 -15.49 7.04
N SER A 182 -12.48 -15.45 5.71
CA SER A 182 -11.57 -15.89 4.64
C SER A 182 -11.85 -15.06 3.38
N GLU A 183 -11.05 -15.46 2.36
CA GLU A 183 -11.17 -14.65 1.11
C GLU A 183 -12.52 -14.89 0.43
N GLU A 184 -13.36 -15.82 1.01
CA GLU A 184 -14.67 -16.10 0.37
C GLU A 184 -15.73 -15.14 0.89
N ASN A 185 -15.38 -14.47 1.91
CA ASN A 185 -16.39 -13.57 2.47
C ASN A 185 -16.36 -12.21 1.74
N TRP A 186 -17.59 -11.66 1.70
CA TRP A 186 -17.69 -10.29 1.14
C TRP A 186 -18.49 -9.41 2.12
N ASN A 187 -18.01 -8.25 2.07
CA ASN A 187 -18.73 -7.26 2.91
C ASN A 187 -20.15 -7.03 2.34
N PRO A 188 -21.19 -7.23 3.25
CA PRO A 188 -22.57 -7.19 2.73
C PRO A 188 -23.10 -5.76 2.63
N VAL A 189 -22.22 -4.80 2.82
CA VAL A 189 -22.71 -3.41 2.87
C VAL A 189 -23.26 -3.05 1.48
N THR A 190 -24.47 -2.47 1.51
CA THR A 190 -25.08 -2.06 0.23
C THR A 190 -24.68 -0.62 -0.10
N TRP A 191 -24.95 -0.28 -1.41
CA TRP A 191 -24.64 1.10 -1.84
C TRP A 191 -25.37 2.12 -0.96
N GLU A 192 -26.61 1.86 -0.66
CA GLU A 192 -27.37 2.81 0.19
C GLU A 192 -26.74 2.97 1.57
N GLU A 193 -26.24 1.84 2.05
CA GLU A 193 -25.57 1.92 3.38
C GLU A 193 -24.20 2.60 3.27
N ALA A 194 -23.66 2.59 2.07
CA ALA A 194 -22.32 3.19 1.84
C ALA A 194 -22.40 4.72 1.92
N MET A 195 -23.70 5.24 1.97
CA MET A 195 -23.85 6.71 2.04
C MET A 195 -23.54 7.22 3.45
N ASP A 196 -23.48 6.26 4.37
CA ASP A 196 -22.93 6.57 5.70
C ASP A 196 -21.39 6.61 5.66
N PRO A 197 -20.74 7.78 6.07
CA PRO A 197 -19.29 7.95 5.93
C PRO A 197 -18.51 6.84 6.65
N SER A 198 -19.08 6.22 7.65
CA SER A 198 -18.38 5.16 8.40
C SER A 198 -18.33 3.85 7.60
N GLN A 199 -19.11 3.79 6.47
CA GLN A 199 -19.18 2.52 5.70
C GLN A 199 -18.65 2.72 4.28
N THR A 200 -18.28 3.95 3.99
CA THR A 200 -17.99 4.35 2.60
C THR A 200 -16.68 3.70 2.13
N TYR A 201 -15.79 3.61 2.98
CA TYR A 201 -14.53 2.95 2.56
C TYR A 201 -14.75 1.47 2.22
N ARG A 202 -15.62 0.82 2.93
CA ARG A 202 -15.83 -0.64 2.73
C ARG A 202 -16.59 -0.91 1.43
N ALA A 203 -17.39 0.00 1.00
CA ALA A 203 -18.26 -0.22 -0.17
C ALA A 203 -17.55 0.19 -1.46
N SER A 204 -16.30 0.76 -1.36
CA SER A 204 -15.63 1.29 -2.57
C SER A 204 -14.81 0.20 -3.26
N LYS A 205 -14.90 -1.11 -2.71
CA LYS A 205 -14.03 -2.14 -3.33
C LYS A 205 -14.81 -2.91 -4.40
N GLU A 206 -14.24 -3.10 -5.72
CA GLU A 206 -14.99 -3.60 -6.89
C GLU A 206 -14.62 -5.04 -7.18
N LYS A 207 -15.51 -5.75 -8.12
CA LYS A 207 -15.26 -7.12 -8.65
C LYS A 207 -14.89 -7.04 -10.14
N PRO A 208 -13.67 -7.16 -10.48
CA PRO A 208 -13.40 -7.00 -11.92
C PRO A 208 -13.52 -8.33 -12.68
N ASN A 209 -13.77 -8.31 -14.12
CA ASN A 209 -13.95 -9.42 -15.08
C ASN A 209 -12.65 -9.72 -15.84
N PHE A 210 -11.39 -9.32 -15.38
CA PHE A 210 -10.03 -9.61 -15.91
C PHE A 210 -9.28 -10.53 -14.94
N ASP A 211 -8.20 -11.38 -15.56
CA ASP A 211 -7.34 -12.12 -14.61
C ASP A 211 -6.72 -11.16 -13.56
N ILE A 212 -7.59 -10.70 -12.57
CA ILE A 212 -7.15 -9.73 -11.53
C ILE A 212 -6.95 -10.51 -10.22
N ALA A 213 -5.72 -10.21 -9.71
CA ALA A 213 -5.53 -10.67 -8.32
C ALA A 213 -5.68 -9.49 -7.34
N THR A 214 -6.41 -9.86 -6.19
CA THR A 214 -6.55 -8.76 -5.20
C THR A 214 -5.88 -9.16 -3.88
N ILE A 215 -5.25 -8.15 -3.27
CA ILE A 215 -4.61 -8.32 -1.96
C ILE A 215 -5.44 -7.58 -0.90
N ASN A 216 -5.92 -8.41 0.13
CA ASN A 216 -6.89 -7.82 1.08
C ASN A 216 -6.30 -7.82 2.49
N PRO A 217 -5.53 -6.80 2.76
CA PRO A 217 -4.92 -6.73 4.10
C PRO A 217 -5.88 -6.09 5.12
N PRO A 218 -5.79 -6.56 6.40
CA PRO A 218 -6.43 -5.79 7.49
C PRO A 218 -5.59 -4.58 7.91
N LEU A 219 -5.39 -4.41 9.25
CA LEU A 219 -4.49 -3.32 9.67
C LEU A 219 -3.03 -3.65 9.28
N VAL A 220 -2.44 -2.62 8.52
CA VAL A 220 -1.05 -2.87 8.06
C VAL A 220 -0.07 -2.10 8.96
N LEU A 221 0.83 -2.89 9.57
CA LEU A 221 1.88 -2.28 10.42
C LEU A 221 3.25 -2.52 9.79
N GLY A 222 4.20 -1.61 10.17
CA GLY A 222 5.58 -1.80 9.67
C GLY A 222 6.32 -0.47 9.58
N PRO A 223 7.61 -0.57 9.42
CA PRO A 223 8.44 0.66 9.43
C PRO A 223 7.97 1.68 8.41
N VAL A 224 8.12 3.00 8.88
CA VAL A 224 7.77 4.10 7.96
C VAL A 224 8.97 4.44 7.07
N VAL A 225 8.70 5.13 6.09
CA VAL A 225 9.80 5.47 5.16
C VAL A 225 10.65 6.60 5.76
N PRO A 226 12.00 6.55 5.58
CA PRO A 226 12.98 7.44 6.21
C PRO A 226 12.79 8.91 5.76
N TYR A 227 12.04 9.18 4.74
CA TYR A 227 11.94 10.60 4.30
C TYR A 227 10.49 11.07 4.48
N LEU A 228 9.98 10.59 5.45
CA LEU A 228 8.65 11.09 5.82
C LEU A 228 8.69 12.62 6.07
N ASN A 229 7.74 13.28 5.25
CA ASN A 229 7.72 14.76 5.27
C ASN A 229 7.42 15.29 6.68
N SER A 230 6.63 14.53 7.35
CA SER A 230 6.32 14.91 8.76
C SER A 230 5.66 13.73 9.47
N LEU A 231 5.85 13.71 10.79
CA LEU A 231 5.25 12.62 11.60
C LEU A 231 3.72 12.68 11.54
N ASP A 232 3.17 13.81 11.02
CA ASP A 232 1.71 13.91 10.82
C ASP A 232 1.28 13.22 9.52
N ALA A 233 2.28 12.83 8.77
CA ALA A 233 1.97 12.20 7.47
C ALA A 233 2.04 10.67 7.57
N VAL A 234 2.16 10.18 8.85
CA VAL A 234 2.21 8.71 9.00
C VAL A 234 0.84 8.14 8.60
N ASN A 235 0.91 6.99 7.89
CA ASN A 235 -0.40 6.43 7.50
C ASN A 235 -1.25 6.05 8.72
N THR A 236 -2.53 5.91 8.49
CA THR A 236 -3.53 5.80 9.57
C THR A 236 -3.18 4.61 10.50
N SER A 237 -2.70 3.51 9.85
CA SER A 237 -2.43 2.31 10.69
C SER A 237 -1.21 2.52 11.58
N ASN A 238 -0.22 3.19 11.03
CA ASN A 238 1.00 3.41 11.85
C ASN A 238 0.81 4.58 12.83
N SER A 239 -0.36 5.33 12.57
CA SER A 239 -0.62 6.41 13.55
C SER A 239 -0.89 5.83 14.94
N ARG A 240 -1.31 4.55 14.96
CA ARG A 240 -1.53 3.93 16.29
C ARG A 240 -0.21 3.79 17.06
N ILE A 241 0.80 3.35 16.42
CA ILE A 241 2.11 3.19 17.09
C ILE A 241 2.79 4.55 17.24
N SER A 242 2.55 5.43 16.25
CA SER A 242 3.16 6.76 16.37
C SER A 242 2.58 7.51 17.57
N ASN A 243 1.27 7.42 17.74
CA ASN A 243 0.65 8.09 18.90
C ASN A 243 1.17 7.55 20.23
N LEU A 244 1.44 6.27 20.28
CA LEU A 244 2.03 5.72 21.53
C LEU A 244 3.46 6.23 21.74
N VAL A 245 4.19 6.25 20.66
CA VAL A 245 5.62 6.63 20.80
C VAL A 245 5.72 8.12 21.13
N ARG A 246 4.70 8.90 20.76
CA ARG A 246 4.78 10.36 20.99
C ARG A 246 4.04 10.73 22.27
N GLY A 247 3.38 9.77 22.84
CA GLY A 247 2.74 10.02 24.14
C GLY A 247 1.30 10.56 23.97
N ASN A 248 0.80 10.55 22.82
CA ASN A 248 -0.56 11.10 22.59
C ASN A 248 -1.64 10.20 23.22
N ASN A 249 -1.17 8.97 23.61
CA ASN A 249 -2.17 8.07 24.23
C ASN A 249 -1.75 7.72 25.66
N LYS A 250 -1.05 8.63 26.30
CA LYS A 250 -0.47 8.28 27.63
C LYS A 250 -1.59 8.15 28.67
N ASP A 251 -2.74 8.75 28.38
CA ASP A 251 -3.79 8.74 29.43
C ASP A 251 -4.77 7.59 29.17
N GLY A 252 -4.55 6.85 28.11
CA GLY A 252 -5.45 5.71 27.87
C GLY A 252 -5.30 5.21 26.43
N LEU A 253 -5.86 3.88 26.29
CA LEU A 253 -5.73 3.27 24.94
C LEU A 253 -6.94 3.64 24.09
N LEU A 254 -6.64 3.94 22.86
CA LEU A 254 -7.78 4.12 21.92
C LEU A 254 -8.37 2.75 21.53
N PRO A 255 -9.70 2.81 21.13
CA PRO A 255 -10.29 1.53 20.70
C PRO A 255 -9.55 0.94 19.48
N THR A 256 -9.47 -0.50 19.59
CA THR A 256 -8.69 -1.20 18.52
C THR A 256 -9.46 -1.15 17.20
N GLY A 257 -10.75 -1.25 17.24
CA GLY A 257 -11.59 -1.17 16.01
C GLY A 257 -11.50 -2.47 15.20
N THR A 258 -10.33 -2.80 14.48
CA THR A 258 -10.03 -4.06 13.76
C THR A 258 -8.98 -4.89 14.55
N PHE A 259 -9.30 -6.16 14.59
CA PHE A 259 -8.46 -6.93 15.54
C PHE A 259 -7.53 -7.87 14.77
N LEU A 260 -7.42 -7.65 13.48
CA LEU A 260 -6.45 -8.43 12.69
C LEU A 260 -5.42 -7.49 12.06
N TRP A 261 -4.22 -8.00 11.91
CA TRP A 261 -3.16 -7.11 11.39
C TRP A 261 -2.24 -7.90 10.46
N VAL A 262 -1.49 -7.12 9.65
CA VAL A 262 -0.44 -7.77 8.84
C VAL A 262 0.71 -6.78 8.66
N ASP A 263 1.97 -7.40 8.50
CA ASP A 263 3.17 -6.55 8.31
C ASP A 263 3.25 -6.06 6.85
N VAL A 264 3.73 -4.80 6.72
CA VAL A 264 3.74 -4.13 5.40
C VAL A 264 4.70 -4.90 4.47
N HIS A 265 5.71 -5.51 5.03
CA HIS A 265 6.62 -6.29 4.15
C HIS A 265 5.91 -7.50 3.56
N ASP A 266 5.13 -8.13 4.35
CA ASP A 266 4.40 -9.30 3.81
C ASP A 266 3.37 -8.87 2.75
N VAL A 267 2.83 -7.72 2.94
CA VAL A 267 1.87 -7.23 1.92
C VAL A 267 2.63 -6.95 0.61
N ALA A 268 3.73 -6.32 0.75
CA ALA A 268 4.51 -6.04 -0.46
C ALA A 268 4.94 -7.33 -1.18
N LEU A 269 5.39 -8.26 -0.35
CA LEU A 269 5.82 -9.54 -0.96
C LEU A 269 4.62 -10.23 -1.65
N ALA A 270 3.51 -10.12 -1.05
CA ALA A 270 2.32 -10.77 -1.66
C ALA A 270 1.99 -10.13 -3.01
N HIS A 271 2.13 -8.86 -3.10
CA HIS A 271 1.86 -8.22 -4.41
C HIS A 271 2.82 -8.72 -5.49
N VAL A 272 4.03 -8.81 -5.09
CA VAL A 272 5.02 -9.25 -6.10
C VAL A 272 4.77 -10.72 -6.47
N ARG A 273 4.45 -11.51 -5.47
CA ARG A 273 4.22 -12.94 -5.78
C ARG A 273 2.97 -13.11 -6.64
N ALA A 274 2.09 -12.23 -6.46
CA ALA A 274 0.82 -12.36 -7.21
C ALA A 274 1.06 -12.13 -8.71
N ILE A 275 2.06 -11.37 -9.00
CA ILE A 275 2.30 -11.19 -10.47
C ILE A 275 3.19 -12.33 -10.97
N GLU A 276 3.83 -13.15 -10.12
CA GLU A 276 4.81 -14.17 -10.56
C GLU A 276 4.15 -15.54 -10.70
N VAL A 277 3.13 -15.69 -9.90
CA VAL A 277 2.60 -17.08 -9.89
C VAL A 277 1.29 -17.09 -10.71
N SER A 278 1.26 -18.02 -11.63
CA SER A 278 0.10 -18.04 -12.56
C SER A 278 -1.19 -18.36 -11.79
N GLU A 279 -1.03 -19.13 -10.62
CA GLU A 279 -2.25 -19.56 -9.87
C GLU A 279 -2.89 -18.35 -9.18
N ALA A 280 -2.19 -17.26 -9.28
CA ALA A 280 -2.72 -16.10 -8.53
C ALA A 280 -3.82 -15.40 -9.34
N GLY A 281 -3.86 -15.72 -10.64
CA GLY A 281 -4.87 -15.05 -11.48
C GLY A 281 -6.30 -15.34 -11.00
N GLY A 282 -7.13 -14.28 -10.87
CA GLY A 282 -8.57 -14.42 -10.53
C GLY A 282 -8.78 -14.68 -9.05
N GLN A 283 -7.71 -14.53 -8.29
CA GLN A 283 -7.89 -14.91 -6.87
C GLN A 283 -7.88 -13.65 -5.99
N ARG A 284 -8.55 -13.83 -4.79
CA ARG A 284 -8.39 -12.86 -3.68
C ARG A 284 -7.54 -13.46 -2.56
N PHE A 285 -6.67 -12.53 -2.10
CA PHE A 285 -5.78 -13.08 -1.04
C PHE A 285 -5.98 -12.27 0.24
N PHE A 286 -6.45 -13.01 1.30
CA PHE A 286 -6.63 -12.42 2.63
C PHE A 286 -5.32 -12.57 3.43
N LEU A 287 -4.64 -11.33 3.65
CA LEU A 287 -3.32 -11.38 4.30
C LEU A 287 -3.44 -11.04 5.78
N VAL A 288 -3.23 -12.16 6.62
CA VAL A 288 -3.38 -11.86 8.07
C VAL A 288 -2.23 -12.53 8.83
N SER A 289 -1.51 -11.64 9.65
CA SER A 289 -0.44 -12.21 10.51
C SER A 289 -1.00 -12.76 11.82
N GLY A 290 -2.11 -12.18 12.27
CA GLY A 290 -2.71 -12.68 13.52
C GLY A 290 -3.55 -11.58 14.19
N PRO A 291 -4.17 -11.99 15.32
CA PRO A 291 -4.97 -11.02 16.08
C PRO A 291 -4.08 -10.06 16.89
N TYR A 292 -4.69 -8.84 17.10
CA TYR A 292 -3.97 -7.89 17.98
C TYR A 292 -4.98 -6.95 18.63
N ALA A 293 -4.53 -6.35 19.75
CA ALA A 293 -5.21 -5.18 20.35
C ALA A 293 -4.18 -4.09 20.65
N ASN A 294 -4.72 -2.85 20.76
CA ASN A 294 -3.78 -1.74 21.01
C ASN A 294 -2.97 -1.96 22.30
N LYS A 295 -3.57 -2.67 23.22
CA LYS A 295 -2.79 -3.00 24.43
C LYS A 295 -1.54 -3.81 24.08
N ASP A 296 -1.62 -4.76 23.17
CA ASP A 296 -0.45 -5.55 22.74
C ASP A 296 0.66 -4.64 22.19
N LEU A 297 0.26 -3.63 21.42
CA LEU A 297 1.30 -2.72 20.88
C LEU A 297 2.02 -1.97 22.00
N ALA A 298 1.23 -1.44 22.99
CA ALA A 298 1.84 -0.70 24.11
C ALA A 298 2.79 -1.61 24.91
N ASP A 299 2.36 -2.85 25.11
CA ASP A 299 3.21 -3.76 25.92
C ASP A 299 4.50 -4.11 25.16
N ILE A 300 4.35 -4.35 23.87
CA ILE A 300 5.58 -4.68 23.10
C ILE A 300 6.53 -3.48 23.10
N ILE A 301 5.95 -2.27 22.96
CA ILE A 301 6.83 -1.07 22.94
C ILE A 301 7.47 -0.89 24.32
N ARG A 302 6.66 -1.09 25.32
CA ARG A 302 7.22 -0.95 26.68
C ARG A 302 8.38 -1.92 26.91
N ASP A 303 8.25 -3.12 26.46
CA ASP A 303 9.30 -4.14 26.67
C ASP A 303 10.54 -3.84 25.81
N ALA A 304 10.32 -3.41 24.61
CA ALA A 304 11.46 -3.30 23.66
C ALA A 304 12.14 -1.94 23.79
N TYR A 305 11.34 -0.89 24.30
CA TYR A 305 11.89 0.48 24.41
C TYR A 305 11.50 1.05 25.79
N PRO A 306 12.20 0.64 26.86
CA PRO A 306 11.82 1.05 28.24
C PRO A 306 11.94 2.57 28.43
N GLN A 307 12.76 3.18 27.56
CA GLN A 307 12.90 4.65 27.69
C GLN A 307 11.59 5.35 27.31
N LEU A 308 10.61 4.69 26.66
CA LEU A 308 9.37 5.36 26.23
C LEU A 308 8.26 5.10 27.25
N GLU A 309 8.59 4.53 28.43
CA GLU A 309 7.58 4.10 29.40
C GLU A 309 6.71 5.28 29.84
N GLU A 310 7.34 6.41 29.97
CA GLU A 310 6.56 7.55 30.50
C GLU A 310 5.59 8.09 29.46
N LYS A 311 5.78 7.65 28.19
CA LYS A 311 4.87 8.12 27.11
C LYS A 311 3.73 7.14 26.88
N LEU A 312 3.78 6.03 27.53
CA LEU A 312 2.80 4.97 27.21
C LEU A 312 1.69 4.97 28.26
N PRO A 313 0.57 4.41 27.88
CA PRO A 313 -0.50 4.27 28.89
C PRO A 313 -0.08 3.38 30.06
N PRO A 314 -0.88 3.48 31.24
CA PRO A 314 -0.54 2.66 32.40
C PRO A 314 -0.50 1.17 32.06
N LYS A 315 0.36 0.47 32.76
CA LYS A 315 0.56 -0.98 32.50
C LYS A 315 -0.73 -1.76 32.72
N ASP A 316 -1.57 -1.22 33.59
CA ASP A 316 -2.79 -2.02 33.91
C ASP A 316 -3.96 -1.61 33.01
N SER A 317 -3.64 -0.82 31.92
CA SER A 317 -4.72 -0.54 30.94
C SER A 317 -5.31 -1.84 30.38
N ALA A 318 -6.68 -1.87 30.32
CA ALA A 318 -7.37 -3.12 29.90
C ALA A 318 -7.33 -3.25 28.37
N SER A 319 -7.16 -4.51 27.98
CA SER A 319 -7.30 -4.80 26.53
C SER A 319 -8.79 -4.78 26.14
N ASP A 320 -8.98 -4.18 24.92
CA ASP A 320 -10.40 -4.21 24.47
C ASP A 320 -10.64 -5.38 23.52
N MET A 321 -9.84 -6.45 23.59
CA MET A 321 -10.09 -7.64 22.74
C MET A 321 -11.34 -8.37 23.24
N PRO A 322 -12.25 -8.54 22.36
CA PRO A 322 -13.48 -9.22 22.79
C PRO A 322 -13.28 -10.73 22.95
N ALA A 323 -14.06 -11.32 23.91
CA ALA A 323 -13.96 -12.78 24.13
C ALA A 323 -14.35 -13.56 22.88
N ASN A 324 -15.27 -12.90 22.11
CA ASN A 324 -15.73 -13.63 20.91
C ASN A 324 -15.17 -13.00 19.64
N VAL A 325 -13.87 -12.64 19.66
CA VAL A 325 -13.29 -12.00 18.45
C VAL A 325 -13.20 -13.05 17.33
N TYR A 326 -13.58 -12.66 16.13
CA TYR A 326 -13.58 -13.57 14.97
C TYR A 326 -12.17 -14.10 14.67
N GLY A 327 -12.10 -15.39 14.09
CA GLY A 327 -10.82 -15.94 13.58
C GLY A 327 -10.59 -15.59 12.10
N TYR A 328 -9.51 -16.22 11.56
CA TYR A 328 -9.21 -15.95 10.14
C TYR A 328 -8.64 -17.22 9.51
N ASN A 329 -8.87 -17.32 8.16
CA ASN A 329 -8.28 -18.40 7.33
C ASN A 329 -7.53 -17.77 6.14
N ASN A 330 -6.19 -17.86 6.24
CA ASN A 330 -5.40 -17.24 5.15
C ASN A 330 -4.53 -18.30 4.46
N LYS A 331 -4.98 -19.48 4.42
CA LYS A 331 -4.23 -20.63 3.88
C LYS A 331 -3.86 -20.38 2.40
N LYS A 332 -4.76 -19.70 1.71
CA LYS A 332 -4.48 -19.49 0.27
C LYS A 332 -3.24 -18.60 0.08
N SER A 333 -3.16 -17.53 0.89
CA SER A 333 -1.96 -16.68 0.69
C SER A 333 -0.67 -17.42 1.05
N ILE A 334 -0.78 -18.35 1.90
CA ILE A 334 0.44 -19.12 2.29
C ILE A 334 0.75 -20.15 1.20
N GLU A 335 -0.23 -20.78 0.73
CA GLU A 335 0.05 -21.94 -0.16
C GLU A 335 0.30 -21.47 -1.59
N VAL A 336 -0.43 -20.45 -1.97
CA VAL A 336 -0.30 -20.03 -3.39
C VAL A 336 0.83 -19.00 -3.52
N LEU A 337 0.86 -18.06 -2.53
CA LEU A 337 1.85 -16.96 -2.71
C LEU A 337 3.12 -17.25 -1.91
N GLY A 338 3.07 -18.28 -1.03
CA GLY A 338 4.27 -18.67 -0.26
C GLY A 338 4.61 -17.64 0.84
N ILE A 339 3.59 -16.99 1.32
CA ILE A 339 3.89 -15.94 2.32
C ILE A 339 4.18 -16.59 3.68
N GLN A 340 5.24 -16.04 4.23
CA GLN A 340 5.53 -16.33 5.66
C GLN A 340 5.41 -15.04 6.48
N TYR A 341 4.50 -15.19 7.40
CA TYR A 341 4.12 -13.90 8.01
C TYR A 341 5.06 -13.59 9.19
N ARG A 342 5.32 -12.30 9.34
CA ARG A 342 6.17 -11.81 10.44
C ARG A 342 5.34 -11.70 11.72
N SER A 343 6.18 -11.75 12.83
CA SER A 343 5.46 -11.66 14.12
C SER A 343 5.12 -10.19 14.44
N LEU A 344 4.12 -10.04 15.34
CA LEU A 344 3.71 -8.65 15.75
C LEU A 344 4.88 -7.93 16.41
N LYS A 345 5.62 -8.61 17.27
CA LYS A 345 6.75 -7.96 17.96
C LYS A 345 7.79 -7.43 16.97
N GLU A 346 8.14 -8.26 15.98
CA GLU A 346 9.15 -7.79 15.00
C GLU A 346 8.64 -6.56 14.26
N SER A 347 7.40 -6.60 13.83
CA SER A 347 6.86 -5.47 13.05
C SER A 347 6.79 -4.20 13.90
N VAL A 348 6.37 -4.34 15.15
CA VAL A 348 6.22 -3.15 16.02
C VAL A 348 7.61 -2.57 16.34
N VAL A 349 8.54 -3.44 16.62
CA VAL A 349 9.88 -2.93 17.00
C VAL A 349 10.49 -2.21 15.79
N ASP A 350 10.32 -2.76 14.66
CA ASP A 350 10.91 -2.08 13.47
C ASP A 350 10.19 -0.76 13.20
N THR A 351 8.88 -0.82 13.42
CA THR A 351 8.15 0.44 13.18
C THR A 351 8.61 1.53 14.16
N VAL A 352 8.71 1.25 15.44
CA VAL A 352 9.17 2.25 16.43
C VAL A 352 10.57 2.75 16.07
N LYS A 353 11.41 1.76 15.72
CA LYS A 353 12.78 2.19 15.35
C LYS A 353 12.74 3.20 14.19
N SER A 354 11.94 2.94 13.22
CA SER A 354 11.90 3.86 12.06
C SER A 354 11.28 5.21 12.47
N LEU A 355 10.30 5.18 13.32
CA LEU A 355 9.69 6.46 13.74
C LEU A 355 10.69 7.29 14.55
N LEU A 356 11.44 6.65 15.40
CA LEU A 356 12.46 7.41 16.17
C LEU A 356 13.51 8.00 15.24
N GLN A 357 13.79 7.34 14.13
CA GLN A 357 14.81 7.87 13.19
C GLN A 357 14.31 9.11 12.45
N VAL A 358 12.99 9.23 12.50
CA VAL A 358 12.51 10.43 11.75
C VAL A 358 11.97 11.47 12.75
N GLY A 359 12.31 11.29 14.03
CA GLY A 359 12.21 12.41 14.98
C GLY A 359 10.99 12.24 15.91
N ALA A 360 10.34 11.07 15.97
CA ALA A 360 9.26 10.86 16.96
C ALA A 360 9.80 10.86 18.39
#